data_AF-A0A2K1IYJ1-F1
#
_entry.id   AF-A0A2K1IYJ1-F1
#
_cell.length_a   1.000
_cell.length_b   1.000
_cell.length_c   1.000
_cell.angle_alpha   90.00
_cell.angle_beta   90.00
_cell.angle_gamma   90.00
#
_symmetry.space_group_name_H-M   'P 1'
#
loop_
_entity.id
_entity.type
_entity.pdbx_description
1 polymer ?
#
loop_
_entity_poly.entity_id
_entity_poly.type
_entity_poly.pdbx_seq_one_letter_code
_entity_poly.pdbx_strand_id
1 'polypeptide(L)'
;MESTPQSYKEPGSVRHHPMRNCLHLILRVFTAGATAAAVAVILRSTQTVPTPLGPHTARWRDFPAFQWFVFANAIVFIYAVLGTIVACVTQWTRRGPLSYTKSAWLTFFSDFLLSCALMSACSTALGVAWIGKHGQETAYWNAVCPMVGRFCDQVQGALIACVCAFVCLSLCTVMSASALHQLAPHKP
;
A
#
# COMPACT_ATOMS: atom_id res chain seq x y z
N MET A 1 10.22 13.52 -59.10
CA MET A 1 9.52 13.48 -57.79
C MET A 1 10.36 12.62 -56.88
N GLU A 2 11.34 13.22 -56.23
CA GLU A 2 12.26 12.54 -55.33
C GLU A 2 11.75 12.79 -53.90
N SER A 3 11.15 11.78 -53.29
CA SER A 3 10.65 11.84 -51.92
C SER A 3 11.83 11.80 -50.95
N THR A 4 12.18 12.95 -50.38
CA THR A 4 13.13 13.05 -49.27
C THR A 4 12.72 12.17 -48.09
N PRO A 5 13.63 11.36 -47.52
CA PRO A 5 13.33 10.53 -46.36
C PRO A 5 13.03 11.43 -45.15
N GLN A 6 11.87 11.22 -44.52
CA GLN A 6 11.51 11.88 -43.27
C GLN A 6 12.55 11.54 -42.20
N SER A 7 13.24 12.56 -41.72
CA SER A 7 14.12 12.48 -40.56
C SER A 7 13.30 11.97 -39.36
N TYR A 8 13.51 10.70 -39.00
CA TYR A 8 12.95 10.12 -37.80
C TYR A 8 13.51 10.89 -36.60
N LYS A 9 12.71 11.82 -36.08
CA LYS A 9 13.04 12.59 -34.89
C LYS A 9 13.03 11.61 -33.74
N GLU A 10 14.22 11.21 -33.28
CA GLU A 10 14.35 10.43 -32.06
C GLU A 10 13.48 11.08 -30.97
N PRO A 11 12.61 10.34 -30.28
CA PRO A 11 11.80 10.90 -29.21
C PRO A 11 12.77 11.54 -28.22
N GLY A 12 12.71 12.87 -28.14
CA GLY A 12 13.62 13.67 -27.34
C GLY A 12 13.72 13.07 -25.96
N SER A 13 14.95 12.74 -25.55
CA SER A 13 15.29 12.16 -24.26
C SER A 13 14.47 12.85 -23.16
N VAL A 14 13.40 12.17 -22.72
CA VAL A 14 12.59 12.64 -21.60
C VAL A 14 13.55 12.66 -20.43
N ARG A 15 13.96 13.88 -20.04
CA ARG A 15 14.92 14.11 -18.98
C ARG A 15 14.31 13.55 -17.69
N HIS A 16 14.61 12.29 -17.41
CA HIS A 16 14.28 11.66 -16.14
C HIS A 16 15.05 12.42 -15.05
N HIS A 17 14.39 13.37 -14.39
CA HIS A 17 15.00 14.05 -13.26
C HIS A 17 15.28 12.98 -12.20
N PRO A 18 16.55 12.78 -11.77
CA PRO A 18 16.93 11.77 -10.78
C PRO A 18 16.11 11.90 -9.48
N MET A 19 15.66 13.11 -9.19
CA MET A 19 14.74 13.44 -8.09
C MET A 19 13.42 12.64 -8.13
N ARG A 20 12.80 12.43 -9.30
CA ARG A 20 11.51 11.71 -9.41
C ARG A 20 11.69 10.21 -9.12
N ASN A 21 12.80 9.63 -9.57
CA ASN A 21 13.12 8.22 -9.31
C ASN A 21 13.49 8.01 -7.83
N CYS A 22 14.29 8.91 -7.24
CA CYS A 22 14.59 8.87 -5.80
C CYS A 22 13.32 9.02 -4.95
N LEU A 23 12.45 9.96 -5.29
CA LEU A 23 11.19 10.17 -4.57
C LEU A 23 10.31 8.91 -4.65
N HIS A 24 10.11 8.34 -5.83
CA HIS A 24 9.34 7.10 -6.01
C HIS A 24 9.93 5.92 -5.20
N LEU A 25 11.26 5.79 -5.15
CA LEU A 25 11.97 4.82 -4.31
C LEU A 25 11.70 5.05 -2.82
N ILE A 26 11.86 6.28 -2.33
CA ILE A 26 11.65 6.64 -0.92
C ILE A 26 10.20 6.32 -0.51
N LEU A 27 9.22 6.68 -1.33
CA LEU A 27 7.82 6.37 -1.03
C LEU A 27 7.58 4.86 -0.96
N ARG A 28 8.16 4.06 -1.87
CA ARG A 28 7.99 2.59 -1.82
C ARG A 28 8.65 1.96 -0.60
N VAL A 29 9.82 2.44 -0.20
CA VAL A 29 10.49 1.99 1.03
C VAL A 29 9.64 2.35 2.25
N PHE A 30 9.09 3.56 2.28
CA PHE A 30 8.21 3.98 3.38
C PHE A 30 6.92 3.14 3.42
N THR A 31 6.30 2.88 2.26
CA THR A 31 5.14 1.97 2.18
C THR A 31 5.49 0.58 2.71
N ALA A 32 6.63 0.00 2.30
CA ALA A 32 7.06 -1.31 2.80
C ALA A 32 7.27 -1.31 4.31
N GLY A 33 7.90 -0.27 4.86
CA GLY A 33 8.08 -0.12 6.31
C GLY A 33 6.74 0.01 7.04
N ALA A 34 5.82 0.81 6.51
CA ALA A 34 4.51 1.05 7.11
C ALA A 34 3.63 -0.21 7.09
N THR A 35 3.57 -0.96 5.98
CA THR A 35 2.81 -2.22 5.91
C THR A 35 3.43 -3.32 6.76
N ALA A 36 4.76 -3.41 6.82
CA ALA A 36 5.45 -4.34 7.72
C ALA A 36 5.17 -4.01 9.19
N ALA A 37 5.21 -2.74 9.57
CA ALA A 37 4.88 -2.29 10.92
C ALA A 37 3.41 -2.61 11.27
N ALA A 38 2.47 -2.31 10.37
CA ALA A 38 1.05 -2.61 10.56
C ALA A 38 0.81 -4.11 10.80
N VAL A 39 1.42 -4.97 9.98
CA VAL A 39 1.32 -6.44 10.14
C VAL A 39 1.97 -6.89 11.44
N ALA A 40 3.18 -6.41 11.76
CA ALA A 40 3.89 -6.79 12.97
C ALA A 40 3.12 -6.43 14.25
N VAL A 41 2.49 -5.25 14.28
CA VAL A 41 1.67 -4.80 15.41
C VAL A 41 0.43 -5.69 15.56
N ILE A 42 -0.31 -5.96 14.48
CA ILE A 42 -1.51 -6.81 14.54
C ILE A 42 -1.15 -8.26 14.93
N LEU A 43 -0.06 -8.82 14.39
CA LEU A 43 0.35 -10.19 14.72
C LEU A 43 0.77 -10.34 16.20
N ARG A 44 1.38 -9.30 16.77
CA ARG A 44 1.75 -9.25 18.20
C ARG A 44 0.59 -8.90 19.12
N SER A 45 -0.53 -8.43 18.56
CA SER A 45 -1.71 -8.08 19.34
C SER A 45 -2.47 -9.35 19.76
N THR A 46 -2.07 -9.89 20.90
CA THR A 46 -2.80 -10.95 21.61
C THR A 46 -3.04 -10.49 23.05
N GLN A 47 -4.29 -10.54 23.50
CA GLN A 47 -4.63 -10.23 24.87
C GLN A 47 -5.55 -11.31 25.43
N THR A 48 -5.09 -11.99 26.48
CA THR A 48 -5.90 -12.89 27.30
C THR A 48 -6.57 -12.08 28.40
N VAL A 49 -7.90 -12.09 28.45
CA VAL A 49 -8.66 -11.45 29.53
C VAL A 49 -9.34 -12.53 30.37
N PRO A 50 -9.10 -12.57 31.69
CA PRO A 50 -9.85 -13.45 32.56
C PRO A 50 -11.29 -12.92 32.65
N THR A 51 -12.27 -13.72 32.23
CA THR A 51 -13.69 -13.38 32.41
C THR A 51 -14.35 -14.36 33.37
N PRO A 52 -15.48 -14.00 34.01
CA PRO A 52 -16.19 -14.88 34.95
C PRO A 52 -16.66 -16.21 34.34
N LEU A 53 -16.76 -16.29 33.00
CA LEU A 53 -17.17 -17.47 32.23
C LEU A 53 -15.97 -18.32 31.74
N GLY A 54 -14.73 -17.92 32.06
CA GLY A 54 -13.48 -18.55 31.63
C GLY A 54 -12.49 -17.56 30.99
N PRO A 55 -11.21 -17.93 30.79
CA PRO A 55 -10.25 -17.05 30.12
C PRO A 55 -10.60 -16.91 28.62
N HIS A 56 -11.19 -15.78 28.23
CA HIS A 56 -11.41 -15.46 26.83
C HIS A 56 -10.13 -14.85 26.25
N THR A 57 -9.57 -15.51 25.24
CA THR A 57 -8.41 -15.01 24.50
C THR A 57 -8.91 -14.27 23.28
N ALA A 58 -8.77 -12.94 23.24
CA ALA A 58 -9.04 -12.18 22.03
C ALA A 58 -7.83 -12.30 21.10
N ARG A 59 -7.97 -13.00 19.97
CA ARG A 59 -6.91 -13.13 18.96
C ARG A 59 -7.31 -12.38 17.70
N TRP A 60 -6.33 -11.80 17.01
CA TRP A 60 -6.52 -11.21 15.69
C TRP A 60 -7.08 -12.21 14.65
N ARG A 61 -6.88 -13.52 14.86
CA ARG A 61 -7.40 -14.58 13.99
C ARG A 61 -8.90 -14.82 14.11
N ASP A 62 -9.53 -14.35 15.18
CA ASP A 62 -10.95 -14.59 15.43
C ASP A 62 -11.85 -13.63 14.64
N PHE A 63 -11.29 -12.51 14.18
CA PHE A 63 -12.01 -11.52 13.38
C PHE A 63 -11.57 -11.56 11.91
N PRO A 64 -12.49 -11.86 10.97
CA PRO A 64 -12.15 -11.90 9.54
C PRO A 64 -11.65 -10.56 9.00
N ALA A 65 -12.05 -9.45 9.64
CA ALA A 65 -11.56 -8.11 9.31
C ALA A 65 -10.04 -7.95 9.47
N PHE A 66 -9.49 -8.43 10.60
CA PHE A 66 -8.04 -8.34 10.85
C PHE A 66 -7.26 -9.34 10.01
N GLN A 67 -7.86 -10.49 9.67
CA GLN A 67 -7.26 -11.42 8.71
C GLN A 67 -7.09 -10.76 7.33
N TRP A 68 -8.15 -10.16 6.78
CA TRP A 68 -8.07 -9.45 5.50
C TRP A 68 -7.06 -8.31 5.54
N PHE A 69 -7.02 -7.57 6.65
CA PHE A 69 -6.05 -6.51 6.88
C PHE A 69 -4.59 -7.02 6.77
N VAL A 70 -4.28 -8.13 7.44
CA VAL A 70 -2.93 -8.73 7.39
C VAL A 70 -2.61 -9.22 5.98
N PHE A 71 -3.53 -9.91 5.30
CA PHE A 71 -3.31 -10.41 3.95
C PHE A 71 -3.04 -9.28 2.95
N ALA A 72 -3.86 -8.23 2.95
CA ALA A 72 -3.69 -7.09 2.06
C ALA A 72 -2.35 -6.37 2.28
N ASN A 73 -2.00 -6.08 3.55
CA ASN A 73 -0.73 -5.43 3.86
C ASN A 73 0.49 -6.31 3.49
N ALA A 74 0.39 -7.64 3.66
CA ALA A 74 1.46 -8.57 3.27
C ALA A 74 1.69 -8.61 1.76
N ILE A 75 0.62 -8.63 0.94
CA ILE A 75 0.73 -8.57 -0.52
C ILE A 75 1.41 -7.26 -0.95
N VAL A 76 1.00 -6.14 -0.37
CA VAL A 76 1.58 -4.82 -0.67
C VAL A 76 3.04 -4.77 -0.25
N PHE A 77 3.40 -5.33 0.90
CA PHE A 77 4.79 -5.43 1.35
C PHE A 77 5.67 -6.15 0.33
N ILE A 78 5.24 -7.34 -0.12
CA ILE A 78 5.98 -8.14 -1.11
C ILE A 78 6.14 -7.34 -2.41
N TYR A 79 5.08 -6.69 -2.89
CA TYR A 79 5.13 -5.87 -4.08
C TYR A 79 6.07 -4.65 -3.94
N ALA A 80 6.03 -3.96 -2.80
CA ALA A 80 6.88 -2.81 -2.54
C ALA A 80 8.37 -3.19 -2.47
N VAL A 81 8.69 -4.33 -1.84
CA VAL A 81 10.05 -4.89 -1.79
C VAL A 81 10.53 -5.27 -3.18
N LEU A 82 9.73 -6.00 -3.95
CA LEU A 82 10.08 -6.36 -5.34
C LEU A 82 10.32 -5.13 -6.21
N GLY A 83 9.43 -4.12 -6.12
CA GLY A 83 9.61 -2.86 -6.84
C GLY A 83 10.88 -2.11 -6.45
N THR A 84 11.23 -2.13 -5.16
CA THR A 84 12.48 -1.51 -4.66
C THR A 84 13.71 -2.25 -5.19
N ILE A 85 13.72 -3.59 -5.18
CA ILE A 85 14.81 -4.41 -5.71
C ILE A 85 15.02 -4.12 -7.20
N VAL A 86 13.94 -4.12 -8.00
CA VAL A 86 14.02 -3.82 -9.44
C VAL A 86 14.55 -2.41 -9.69
N ALA A 87 14.10 -1.43 -8.91
CA ALA A 87 14.61 -0.06 -8.99
C ALA A 87 16.10 0.01 -8.64
N CYS A 88 16.56 -0.66 -7.58
CA CYS A 88 17.98 -0.71 -7.22
C CYS A 88 18.83 -1.38 -8.31
N VAL A 89 18.40 -2.52 -8.83
CA VAL A 89 19.13 -3.24 -9.90
C VAL A 89 19.23 -2.39 -11.17
N THR A 90 18.14 -1.74 -11.57
CA THR A 90 18.16 -0.88 -12.77
C THR A 90 19.08 0.33 -12.61
N GLN A 91 19.14 0.95 -11.43
CA GLN A 91 20.13 2.00 -11.13
C GLN A 91 21.56 1.47 -11.16
N TRP A 92 21.81 0.29 -10.57
CA TRP A 92 23.14 -0.27 -10.44
C TRP A 92 23.72 -0.76 -11.77
N THR A 93 22.89 -1.39 -12.61
CA THR A 93 23.34 -1.96 -13.88
C THR A 93 23.51 -0.93 -15.01
N ARG A 94 23.16 0.35 -14.78
CA ARG A 94 23.09 1.44 -15.78
C ARG A 94 22.41 1.06 -17.11
N ARG A 95 21.60 -0.01 -17.12
CA ARG A 95 20.80 -0.37 -18.29
C ARG A 95 19.73 0.71 -18.42
N GLY A 96 19.73 1.41 -19.55
CA GLY A 96 18.70 2.40 -19.89
C GLY A 96 17.29 1.81 -19.68
N PRO A 97 16.27 2.64 -19.41
CA PRO A 97 14.95 2.19 -19.02
C PRO A 97 14.41 1.15 -20.02
N LEU A 98 14.26 -0.10 -19.55
CA LEU A 98 13.74 -1.22 -20.33
C LEU A 98 12.36 -0.83 -20.88
N SER A 99 12.25 -0.62 -22.20
CA SER A 99 11.03 -0.44 -22.99
C SER A 99 9.84 0.18 -22.21
N TYR A 100 9.87 1.52 -22.15
CA TYR A 100 9.23 2.36 -21.12
C TYR A 100 7.68 2.30 -21.08
N THR A 101 7.00 1.96 -22.17
CA THR A 101 5.53 2.15 -22.25
C THR A 101 4.70 1.03 -21.62
N LYS A 102 4.99 -0.25 -21.90
CA LYS A 102 4.18 -1.38 -21.36
C LYS A 102 4.43 -1.61 -19.87
N SER A 103 5.68 -1.49 -19.43
CA SER A 103 6.07 -1.65 -18.02
C SER A 103 5.48 -0.56 -17.12
N ALA A 104 5.41 0.69 -17.61
CA ALA A 104 4.81 1.79 -16.87
C ALA A 104 3.30 1.60 -16.64
N TRP A 105 2.58 1.06 -17.63
CA TRP A 105 1.15 0.80 -17.52
C TRP A 105 0.85 -0.31 -16.50
N LEU A 106 1.64 -1.39 -16.52
CA LEU A 106 1.54 -2.47 -15.54
C LEU A 106 1.84 -1.98 -14.12
N THR A 107 2.86 -1.13 -13.96
CA THR A 107 3.22 -0.55 -12.66
C THR A 107 2.10 0.33 -12.12
N PHE A 108 1.57 1.23 -12.95
CA PHE A 108 0.44 2.09 -12.59
C PHE A 108 -0.79 1.29 -12.17
N PHE A 109 -1.18 0.29 -12.97
CA PHE A 109 -2.36 -0.52 -12.68
C PHE A 109 -2.17 -1.34 -11.39
N SER A 110 -0.99 -1.90 -11.17
CA SER A 110 -0.67 -2.65 -9.95
C SER A 110 -0.68 -1.75 -8.72
N ASP A 111 -0.06 -0.56 -8.80
CA ASP A 111 -0.07 0.44 -7.72
C ASP A 111 -1.50 0.86 -7.39
N PHE A 112 -2.34 1.10 -8.40
CA PHE A 112 -3.73 1.46 -8.20
C PHE A 112 -4.52 0.34 -7.50
N LEU A 113 -4.44 -0.90 -7.99
CA LEU A 113 -5.13 -2.04 -7.38
C LEU A 113 -4.72 -2.26 -5.91
N LEU A 114 -3.42 -2.14 -5.62
CA LEU A 114 -2.89 -2.29 -4.27
C LEU A 114 -3.33 -1.15 -3.34
N SER A 115 -3.48 0.08 -3.85
CA SER A 115 -4.03 1.19 -3.08
C SER A 115 -5.49 0.93 -2.69
N CYS A 116 -6.29 0.40 -3.64
CA CYS A 116 -7.67 0.02 -3.39
C CYS A 116 -7.77 -1.13 -2.37
N ALA A 117 -6.87 -2.13 -2.47
CA ALA A 117 -6.80 -3.23 -1.52
C ALA A 117 -6.46 -2.75 -0.10
N LEU A 118 -5.50 -1.83 0.05
CA LEU A 118 -5.19 -1.20 1.34
C LEU A 118 -6.39 -0.45 1.90
N MET A 119 -7.05 0.40 1.10
CA MET A 119 -8.21 1.16 1.56
C MET A 119 -9.34 0.24 2.03
N SER A 120 -9.61 -0.83 1.27
CA SER A 120 -10.59 -1.86 1.64
C SER A 120 -10.24 -2.54 2.98
N ALA A 121 -8.98 -2.94 3.14
CA ALA A 121 -8.46 -3.53 4.36
C ALA A 121 -8.56 -2.58 5.56
N CYS A 122 -8.07 -1.34 5.43
CA CYS A 122 -8.11 -0.37 6.52
C CYS A 122 -9.57 -0.05 6.89
N SER A 123 -10.49 0.07 5.92
CA SER A 123 -11.91 0.38 6.16
C SER A 123 -12.63 -0.73 6.92
N THR A 124 -12.41 -1.99 6.52
CA THR A 124 -13.01 -3.15 7.19
C THR A 124 -12.50 -3.27 8.63
N ALA A 125 -11.19 -3.11 8.84
CA ALA A 125 -10.59 -3.14 10.17
C ALA A 125 -11.04 -1.95 11.03
N LEU A 126 -11.17 -0.75 10.45
CA LEU A 126 -11.67 0.44 11.13
C LEU A 126 -13.13 0.27 11.58
N GLY A 127 -13.98 -0.32 10.74
CA GLY A 127 -15.38 -0.62 11.11
C GLY A 127 -15.46 -1.52 12.34
N VAL A 128 -14.69 -2.61 12.37
CA VAL A 128 -14.65 -3.51 13.53
C VAL A 128 -14.04 -2.81 14.75
N ALA A 129 -12.98 -2.03 14.58
CA ALA A 129 -12.39 -1.26 15.67
C ALA A 129 -13.37 -0.21 16.24
N TRP A 130 -14.18 0.41 15.37
CA TRP A 130 -15.20 1.39 15.77
C TRP A 130 -16.28 0.76 16.63
N ILE A 131 -16.83 -0.37 16.18
CA ILE A 131 -17.81 -1.16 16.95
C ILE A 131 -17.19 -1.66 18.25
N GLY A 132 -15.93 -2.11 18.23
CA GLY A 132 -15.21 -2.53 19.42
C GLY A 132 -15.03 -1.42 20.46
N LYS A 133 -14.89 -0.16 20.02
CA LYS A 133 -14.70 1.00 20.91
C LYS A 133 -16.01 1.57 21.45
N HIS A 134 -17.03 1.72 20.61
CA HIS A 134 -18.28 2.39 20.99
C HIS A 134 -19.41 1.42 21.34
N GLY A 135 -19.34 0.16 20.91
CA GLY A 135 -20.46 -0.76 20.97
C GLY A 135 -21.59 -0.36 20.02
N GLN A 136 -22.64 -1.18 19.98
CA GLN A 136 -23.91 -0.91 19.30
C GLN A 136 -25.04 -1.48 20.16
N GLU A 137 -25.77 -0.60 20.85
CA GLU A 137 -26.85 -0.99 21.76
C GLU A 137 -28.00 -1.70 21.02
N THR A 138 -28.32 -1.27 19.79
CA THR A 138 -29.38 -1.89 18.97
C THR A 138 -29.04 -3.31 18.50
N ALA A 139 -27.74 -3.65 18.42
CA ALA A 139 -27.26 -4.97 18.05
C ALA A 139 -26.82 -5.82 19.26
N TYR A 140 -27.06 -5.32 20.48
CA TYR A 140 -26.65 -5.91 21.77
C TYR A 140 -25.14 -6.17 21.84
N TRP A 141 -24.35 -5.33 21.14
CA TRP A 141 -22.90 -5.45 21.08
C TRP A 141 -22.26 -4.47 22.06
N ASN A 142 -21.72 -5.00 23.16
CA ASN A 142 -21.05 -4.17 24.18
C ASN A 142 -19.65 -3.74 23.74
N ALA A 143 -19.21 -2.56 24.19
CA ALA A 143 -17.85 -2.08 23.93
C ALA A 143 -16.81 -3.05 24.53
N VAL A 144 -15.86 -3.48 23.69
CA VAL A 144 -14.84 -4.48 24.03
C VAL A 144 -13.54 -3.80 24.44
N CYS A 145 -13.22 -2.62 23.88
CA CYS A 145 -11.98 -1.89 24.19
C CYS A 145 -11.76 -1.55 25.68
N PRO A 146 -12.79 -1.31 26.54
CA PRO A 146 -12.57 -1.13 27.97
C PRO A 146 -11.98 -2.37 28.67
N MET A 147 -12.23 -3.58 28.16
CA MET A 147 -11.66 -4.83 28.71
C MET A 147 -10.30 -5.16 28.10
N VAL A 148 -10.07 -4.80 26.83
CA VAL A 148 -8.83 -5.08 26.06
C VAL A 148 -8.12 -3.80 25.58
N GLY A 149 -7.89 -2.85 26.48
CA GLY A 149 -7.35 -1.53 26.11
C GLY A 149 -6.03 -1.60 25.32
N ARG A 150 -5.10 -2.47 25.73
CA ARG A 150 -3.80 -2.65 25.05
C ARG A 150 -3.94 -3.15 23.62
N PHE A 151 -4.84 -4.11 23.38
CA PHE A 151 -5.15 -4.58 22.03
C PHE A 151 -5.75 -3.46 21.17
N CYS A 152 -6.68 -2.69 21.73
CA CYS A 152 -7.34 -1.59 21.03
C CYS A 152 -6.34 -0.48 20.61
N ASP A 153 -5.40 -0.11 21.50
CA ASP A 153 -4.35 0.86 21.19
C ASP A 153 -3.40 0.36 20.10
N GLN A 154 -3.03 -0.93 20.14
CA GLN A 154 -2.19 -1.55 19.10
C GLN A 154 -2.89 -1.58 17.75
N VAL A 155 -4.18 -1.95 17.71
CA VAL A 155 -4.99 -1.93 16.48
C VAL A 155 -5.09 -0.52 15.92
N GLN A 156 -5.30 0.49 16.77
CA GLN A 156 -5.32 1.89 16.33
C GLN A 156 -3.99 2.31 15.71
N GLY A 157 -2.86 1.95 16.31
CA GLY A 157 -1.53 2.19 15.74
C GLY A 157 -1.33 1.52 14.38
N ALA A 158 -1.79 0.27 14.24
CA ALA A 158 -1.71 -0.44 12.97
C ALA A 158 -2.60 0.18 11.87
N LEU A 159 -3.79 0.67 12.23
CA LEU A 159 -4.68 1.39 11.30
C LEU A 159 -4.02 2.68 10.78
N ILE A 160 -3.39 3.45 11.67
CA ILE A 160 -2.66 4.66 11.28
C ILE A 160 -1.54 4.31 10.28
N ALA A 161 -0.76 3.25 10.57
CA ALA A 161 0.28 2.78 9.66
C ALA A 161 -0.27 2.34 8.29
N CYS A 162 -1.43 1.67 8.25
CA CYS A 162 -2.13 1.28 7.01
C CYS A 162 -2.56 2.50 6.19
N VAL A 163 -3.09 3.54 6.83
CA VAL A 163 -3.48 4.79 6.16
C VAL A 163 -2.25 5.53 5.62
N CYS A 164 -1.15 5.58 6.38
CA CYS A 164 0.11 6.14 5.90
C CYS A 164 0.63 5.37 4.66
N ALA A 165 0.60 4.03 4.70
CA ALA A 165 0.98 3.19 3.57
C ALA A 165 0.11 3.46 2.33
N PHE A 166 -1.21 3.61 2.53
CA PHE A 166 -2.15 3.97 1.46
C PHE A 166 -1.78 5.31 0.81
N VAL A 167 -1.59 6.37 1.60
CA VAL A 167 -1.24 7.71 1.09
C VAL A 167 0.06 7.64 0.27
N CYS A 168 1.09 6.96 0.78
CA CYS A 168 2.35 6.81 0.06
C CYS A 168 2.18 6.03 -1.25
N LEU A 169 1.40 4.95 -1.25
CA LEU A 169 1.16 4.18 -2.47
C LEU A 169 0.34 4.98 -3.50
N SER A 170 -0.67 5.73 -3.06
CA SER A 170 -1.47 6.61 -3.93
C SER A 170 -0.62 7.70 -4.57
N LEU A 171 0.32 8.30 -3.83
CA LEU A 171 1.28 9.26 -4.39
C LEU A 171 2.18 8.60 -5.45
N CYS A 172 2.61 7.35 -5.25
CA CYS A 172 3.30 6.58 -6.30
C CYS A 172 2.42 6.37 -7.53
N THR A 173 1.13 6.04 -7.36
CA THR A 173 0.17 5.91 -8.46
C THR A 173 0.05 7.19 -9.27
N VAL A 174 -0.05 8.35 -8.61
CA VAL A 174 -0.13 9.67 -9.27
C VAL A 174 1.16 9.97 -10.04
N MET A 175 2.32 9.67 -9.46
CA MET A 175 3.60 9.83 -10.16
C MET A 175 3.67 8.94 -11.41
N SER A 176 3.25 7.68 -11.30
CA SER A 176 3.17 6.74 -12.43
C SER A 176 2.20 7.23 -13.52
N ALA A 177 1.03 7.76 -13.15
CA ALA A 177 0.08 8.35 -14.09
C ALA A 177 0.66 9.57 -14.83
N SER A 178 1.32 10.47 -14.09
CA SER A 178 1.93 11.67 -14.68
C SER A 178 3.03 11.31 -15.69
N ALA A 179 3.82 10.27 -15.40
CA ALA A 179 4.82 9.75 -16.31
C ALA A 179 4.19 9.12 -17.56
N LEU A 180 3.10 8.37 -17.41
CA LEU A 180 2.35 7.81 -18.53
C LEU A 180 1.73 8.89 -19.42
N HIS A 181 1.17 9.95 -18.83
CA HIS A 181 0.59 11.06 -19.57
C HIS A 181 1.64 11.80 -20.42
N GLN A 182 2.86 11.98 -19.90
CA GLN A 182 3.98 12.56 -20.65
C GLN A 182 4.43 11.70 -21.85
N LEU A 183 4.09 10.41 -21.85
CA LEU A 183 4.46 9.46 -22.90
C LEU A 183 3.38 9.22 -23.93
N ALA A 184 2.14 9.64 -23.66
CA ALA A 184 1.08 9.57 -24.64
C ALA A 184 1.45 10.50 -25.80
N PRO A 185 1.69 9.97 -27.03
CA PRO A 185 1.98 10.83 -28.17
C PRO A 185 0.76 11.73 -28.40
N HIS A 186 1.01 13.04 -28.48
CA HIS A 186 0.00 14.04 -28.83
C HIS A 186 -0.52 13.65 -30.22
N LYS A 187 -1.70 13.03 -30.28
CA LYS A 187 -2.34 12.71 -31.56
C LYS A 187 -2.85 14.04 -32.12
N PRO A 188 -2.41 14.46 -33.33
CA PRO A 188 -2.93 15.67 -33.97
C PRO A 188 -4.41 15.52 -34.32
#